data_AF-A0A7V9CGM8-F1
#
_entry.id   AF-A0A7V9CGM8-F1
#
_cell.length_a   1.000
_cell.length_b   1.000
_cell.length_c   1.000
_cell.angle_alpha   90.00
_cell.angle_beta   90.00
_cell.angle_gamma   90.00
#
_symmetry.space_group_name_H-M   'P 1'
#
loop_
_entity.id
_entity.type
_entity.pdbx_description
1 polymer ?
#
loop_
_entity_poly.entity_id
_entity_poly.type
_entity_poly.pdbx_seq_one_letter_code
_entity_poly.pdbx_strand_id
1 'polypeptide(L)' 'RDGNDDYMQPGNLFRVMPRDAQQRLIQNIVKAMSTVDRYIQERMVQHFYKADPAYGGGIAVGLGIDLQKLAA' A
#
# COMPACT_ATOMS: atom_id res chain seq x y z
N ARG A 1 0.80 14.69 19.00
CA ARG A 1 -0.44 15.25 18.44
C ARG A 1 -1.57 14.32 18.81
N ASP A 2 -2.65 14.81 19.40
CA ASP A 2 -3.85 13.99 19.64
C ASP A 2 -4.52 13.66 18.30
N GLY A 3 -4.95 12.41 18.10
CA GLY A 3 -5.57 11.93 16.84
C GLY A 3 -4.59 11.38 15.79
N ASN A 4 -3.43 10.86 16.20
CA ASN A 4 -2.34 10.42 15.31
C ASN A 4 -2.55 9.02 14.68
N ASP A 5 -3.74 8.77 14.12
CA ASP A 5 -3.98 7.60 13.27
C ASP A 5 -3.86 8.00 11.80
N ASP A 6 -2.63 7.89 11.30
CA ASP A 6 -2.27 8.22 9.92
C ASP A 6 -2.82 7.20 8.89
N TYR A 7 -3.43 6.09 9.34
CA TYR A 7 -3.79 4.94 8.51
C TYR A 7 -5.30 4.75 8.35
N MET A 8 -6.10 5.18 9.34
CA MET A 8 -7.55 5.01 9.31
C MET A 8 -8.20 5.73 8.12
N GLN A 9 -7.88 7.01 7.88
CA GLN A 9 -8.54 7.75 6.79
C GLN A 9 -8.18 7.19 5.40
N PRO A 10 -6.89 6.94 5.06
CA PRO A 10 -6.54 6.31 3.78
C PRO A 10 -7.16 4.92 3.61
N GLY A 11 -7.20 4.13 4.69
CA GLY A 11 -7.82 2.80 4.67
C GLY A 11 -9.32 2.86 4.41
N ASN A 12 -10.02 3.77 5.10
CA ASN A 12 -11.45 4.00 4.88
C ASN A 12 -11.73 4.41 3.44
N LEU A 13 -10.93 5.35 2.91
CA LEU A 13 -11.06 5.79 1.52
C LEU A 13 -10.87 4.63 0.53
N PHE A 14 -9.84 3.79 0.73
CA PHE A 14 -9.62 2.62 -0.12
C PHE A 14 -10.81 1.66 -0.08
N ARG A 15 -11.35 1.35 1.10
CA ARG A 15 -12.46 0.40 1.28
C ARG A 15 -13.77 0.84 0.62
N VAL A 16 -14.04 2.14 0.54
CA VAL A 16 -15.27 2.65 -0.10
C VAL A 16 -15.14 2.79 -1.63
N MET A 17 -13.94 2.66 -2.18
CA MET A 17 -13.74 2.71 -3.63
C MET A 17 -14.34 1.48 -4.33
N PRO A 18 -14.92 1.64 -5.53
CA PRO A 18 -15.21 0.53 -6.42
C PRO A 18 -13.96 -0.33 -6.72
N ARG A 19 -14.15 -1.63 -6.94
CA ARG A 19 -13.04 -2.58 -7.15
C ARG A 19 -12.13 -2.20 -8.32
N ASP A 20 -12.70 -1.70 -9.40
CA ASP A 20 -11.94 -1.23 -10.57
C ASP A 20 -11.11 0.03 -10.25
N ALA A 21 -11.63 0.92 -9.40
CA ALA A 21 -10.89 2.09 -8.92
C ALA A 21 -9.74 1.69 -7.98
N GLN A 22 -9.95 0.73 -7.08
CA GLN A 22 -8.89 0.16 -6.24
C GLN A 22 -7.77 -0.44 -7.09
N GLN A 23 -8.12 -1.22 -8.12
CA GLN A 23 -7.14 -1.81 -9.05
C GLN A 23 -6.33 -0.73 -9.78
N ARG A 24 -6.98 0.30 -10.33
CA ARG A 24 -6.28 1.42 -10.98
C ARG A 24 -5.35 2.16 -10.02
N LEU A 25 -5.79 2.41 -8.79
CA LEU A 25 -4.99 3.06 -7.77
C LEU A 25 -3.71 2.25 -7.46
N ILE A 26 -3.87 0.95 -7.22
CA ILE A 26 -2.75 0.03 -6.99
C ILE A 26 -1.79 0.04 -8.18
N GLN A 27 -2.29 -0.11 -9.41
CA GLN A 27 -1.45 -0.12 -10.62
C GLN A 27 -0.66 1.18 -10.80
N ASN A 28 -1.29 2.32 -10.55
CA ASN A 28 -0.63 3.62 -10.65
C ASN A 28 0.50 3.75 -9.63
N ILE A 29 0.28 3.30 -8.39
CA ILE A 29 1.30 3.33 -7.34
C ILE A 29 2.45 2.36 -7.66
N VAL A 30 2.14 1.14 -8.11
CA VAL A 30 3.17 0.17 -8.54
C VAL A 30 4.04 0.77 -9.64
N LYS A 31 3.43 1.38 -10.66
CA LYS A 31 4.15 2.04 -11.74
C LYS A 31 5.06 3.16 -11.21
N ALA A 32 4.53 4.04 -10.36
CA ALA A 32 5.30 5.15 -9.79
C ALA A 32 6.45 4.68 -8.89
N MET A 33 6.23 3.63 -8.08
CA MET A 33 7.20 3.10 -7.13
C MET A 33 8.26 2.21 -7.79
N SER A 34 8.00 1.65 -8.97
CA SER A 34 8.91 0.72 -9.65
C SER A 34 10.30 1.27 -9.94
N THR A 35 10.44 2.59 -10.04
CA THR A 35 11.72 3.29 -10.30
C THR A 35 12.42 3.78 -9.03
N VAL A 36 11.82 3.57 -7.86
CA VAL A 36 12.34 4.02 -6.56
C VAL A 36 13.18 2.91 -5.93
N ASP A 37 14.18 3.24 -5.11
CA ASP A 37 15.00 2.24 -4.41
C ASP A 37 14.17 1.23 -3.60
N ARG A 38 14.63 -0.04 -3.60
CA ARG A 38 13.92 -1.18 -2.99
C ARG A 38 13.51 -0.93 -1.54
N TYR A 39 14.41 -0.41 -0.71
CA TYR A 39 14.13 -0.18 0.70
C TYR A 39 13.02 0.86 0.94
N ILE A 40 12.84 1.81 0.01
CA ILE A 40 11.74 2.80 0.08
C ILE A 40 10.44 2.12 -0.33
N GLN A 41 10.47 1.30 -1.39
CA GLN A 41 9.31 0.52 -1.81
C GLN A 41 8.77 -0.34 -0.67
N GLU A 42 9.65 -1.06 0.03
CA GLU A 42 9.31 -1.91 1.17
C GLU A 42 8.68 -1.12 2.33
N ARG A 43 9.26 0.02 2.70
CA ARG A 43 8.70 0.91 3.73
C ARG A 43 7.31 1.42 3.34
N MET A 44 7.15 1.87 2.10
CA MET A 44 5.86 2.36 1.62
C MET A 44 4.79 1.26 1.61
N VAL A 45 5.15 0.04 1.18
CA VAL A 45 4.26 -1.12 1.23
C VAL A 45 3.78 -1.39 2.66
N GLN A 46 4.65 -1.29 3.67
CA GLN A 46 4.24 -1.43 5.07
C GLN A 46 3.23 -0.36 5.50
N HIS A 47 3.40 0.89 5.06
CA HIS A 47 2.43 1.96 5.36
C HIS A 47 1.07 1.71 4.68
N PHE A 48 1.06 1.30 3.41
CA PHE A 48 -0.18 0.95 2.71
C PHE A 48 -0.87 -0.26 3.34
N TYR A 49 -0.11 -1.25 3.80
CA TYR A 49 -0.63 -2.42 4.50
C TYR A 49 -1.26 -2.06 5.86
N LYS A 50 -0.66 -1.13 6.60
CA LYS A 50 -1.23 -0.59 7.84
C LYS A 50 -2.55 0.15 7.61
N ALA A 51 -2.71 0.80 6.46
CA ALA A 51 -3.99 1.43 6.07
C ALA A 51 -5.05 0.40 5.69
N ASP A 52 -4.69 -0.59 4.86
CA ASP A 52 -5.55 -1.72 4.52
C ASP A 52 -4.72 -2.92 3.98
N PRO A 53 -4.94 -4.15 4.47
CA PRO A 53 -4.19 -5.32 4.00
C PRO A 53 -4.30 -5.60 2.50
N ALA A 54 -5.48 -5.38 1.90
CA ALA A 54 -5.67 -5.59 0.46
C ALA A 54 -4.98 -4.50 -0.35
N TYR A 55 -4.91 -3.29 0.19
CA TYR A 55 -4.22 -2.16 -0.45
C TYR A 55 -2.70 -2.40 -0.49
N GLY A 56 -2.08 -2.62 0.67
CA GLY A 56 -0.65 -2.94 0.75
C GLY A 56 -0.29 -4.23 0.03
N GLY A 57 -1.14 -5.26 0.14
CA GLY A 57 -0.96 -6.55 -0.54
C GLY A 57 -0.96 -6.43 -2.06
N GLY A 58 -1.90 -5.68 -2.63
CA GLY A 58 -1.94 -5.46 -4.07
C GLY A 58 -0.69 -4.76 -4.61
N ILE A 59 -0.19 -3.76 -3.87
CA ILE A 59 1.04 -3.06 -4.23
C ILE A 59 2.26 -3.98 -4.09
N ALA A 60 2.33 -4.76 -3.01
CA ALA A 60 3.42 -5.70 -2.78
C ALA A 60 3.54 -6.73 -3.91
N VAL A 61 2.40 -7.31 -4.33
CA VAL A 61 2.35 -8.22 -5.49
C VAL A 61 2.85 -7.54 -6.76
N GLY A 62 2.41 -6.32 -7.04
CA GLY A 62 2.84 -5.57 -8.23
C GLY A 62 4.32 -5.20 -8.25
N LEU A 63 4.95 -5.02 -7.08
CA LEU A 63 6.37 -4.71 -6.94
C LEU A 63 7.27 -5.94 -6.72
N GLY A 64 6.67 -7.15 -6.67
CA GLY A 64 7.38 -8.40 -6.39
C GLY A 64 7.95 -8.47 -4.97
N ILE A 65 7.27 -7.86 -4.00
CA ILE A 65 7.68 -7.80 -2.60
C ILE A 65 6.96 -8.88 -1.80
N ASP A 66 7.74 -9.67 -1.06
CA ASP A 66 7.23 -10.68 -0.15
C ASP A 66 6.93 -10.06 1.22
N LEU A 67 5.64 -9.91 1.54
CA LEU A 67 5.20 -9.33 2.82
C LEU A 67 5.61 -10.17 4.03
N GLN A 68 5.78 -11.49 3.89
CA GLN A 68 6.20 -12.34 5.01
C GLN A 68 7.62 -12.02 5.44
N LYS A 69 8.48 -11.66 4.49
CA LYS A 69 9.86 -11.22 4.75
C LYS A 69 9.96 -9.81 5.31
N LEU A 70 8.91 -8.99 5.17
CA LEU A 70 8.85 -7.63 5.72
C LEU A 70 8.29 -7.56 7.14
N ALA A 71 7.61 -8.60 7.60
CA ALA A 71 7.07 -8.72 8.95
C ALA A 71 8.04 -9.43 9.92
N ALA A 72 9.13 -10.00 9.39
CA ALA A 72 10.24 -10.60 10.13
C ALA A 72 11.32 -9.55 10.45
#